data_AF-A0A4P7NXF3-F1
#
_entry.id   AF-A0A4P7NXF3-F1
#
_cell.length_a   1.000
_cell.length_b   1.000
_cell.length_c   1.000
_cell.angle_alpha   90.00
_cell.angle_beta   90.00
_cell.angle_gamma   90.00
#
_symmetry.space_group_name_H-M   'P 1'
#
loop_
_entity.id
_entity.type
_entity.pdbx_description
1 polymer ?
#
loop_
_entity_poly.entity_id
_entity_poly.type
_entity_poly.pdbx_seq_one_letter_code
_entity_poly.pdbx_strand_id
1 'polypeptide(L)'
;MTLLSDNNPASQALSTHVTMTLKNYFETLEGEVPSDVYQMVISQVERPLIEFVLNETAFNQSRSAEILGINRNTLRKKMQLYKITPA
;
A
#
# COMPACT_ATOMS: atom_id res chain seq x y z
N MET A 1 -24.64 4.42 -25.66
CA MET A 1 -24.61 4.86 -24.25
C MET A 1 -23.29 4.37 -23.67
N THR A 2 -22.21 5.06 -24.05
CA THR A 2 -20.85 4.71 -23.65
C THR A 2 -20.54 5.58 -22.45
N LEU A 3 -20.38 4.96 -21.28
CA LEU A 3 -19.99 5.64 -20.06
C LEU A 3 -18.67 6.36 -20.34
N LEU A 4 -18.68 7.69 -20.24
CA LEU A 4 -17.46 8.47 -20.17
C LEU A 4 -16.70 7.92 -18.97
N SER A 5 -15.62 7.19 -19.22
CA SER A 5 -14.60 6.98 -18.21
C SER A 5 -14.15 8.38 -17.81
N ASP A 6 -14.48 8.80 -16.59
CA ASP A 6 -13.99 10.04 -16.00
C ASP A 6 -12.46 9.96 -15.94
N ASN A 7 -11.82 10.34 -17.05
CA ASN A 7 -10.37 10.46 -17.22
C ASN A 7 -9.88 11.73 -16.49
N ASN A 8 -10.30 11.91 -15.25
CA ASN A 8 -9.76 12.91 -14.36
C ASN A 8 -8.59 12.26 -13.60
N PRO A 9 -7.33 12.65 -13.80
CA PRO A 9 -6.19 12.08 -13.07
C PRO A 9 -6.34 12.19 -11.55
N ALA A 10 -7.12 13.16 -11.06
CA ALA A 10 -7.44 13.29 -9.64
C ALA A 10 -8.35 12.16 -9.12
N SER A 11 -9.25 11.60 -9.95
CA SER A 11 -10.08 10.45 -9.54
C SER A 11 -9.29 9.14 -9.50
N GLN A 12 -8.20 9.05 -10.29
CA GLN A 12 -7.32 7.87 -10.33
C GLN A 12 -6.16 7.92 -9.33
N ALA A 13 -5.96 9.04 -8.61
CA ALA A 13 -4.90 9.14 -7.63
C ALA A 13 -5.11 8.15 -6.46
N LEU A 14 -4.02 7.54 -5.98
CA LEU A 14 -4.06 6.65 -4.81
C LEU A 14 -4.60 7.39 -3.56
N SER A 15 -4.28 8.67 -3.40
CA SER A 15 -4.75 9.51 -2.30
C SER A 15 -6.27 9.62 -2.25
N THR A 16 -6.93 9.70 -3.41
CA THR A 16 -8.39 9.72 -3.50
C THR A 16 -8.99 8.42 -2.99
N HIS A 17 -8.43 7.28 -3.40
CA HIS A 17 -8.88 5.96 -2.95
C HIS A 17 -8.67 5.75 -1.45
N VAL A 18 -7.53 6.17 -0.91
CA VAL A 18 -7.27 6.13 0.54
C VAL A 18 -8.30 6.96 1.30
N THR A 19 -8.60 8.17 0.84
CA THR A 19 -9.55 9.07 1.47
C THR A 19 -10.97 8.50 1.46
N MET A 20 -11.42 7.96 0.32
CA MET A 20 -12.73 7.31 0.20
C MET A 20 -12.84 6.07 1.09
N THR A 21 -11.79 5.25 1.15
CA THR A 21 -11.76 4.05 1.99
C THR A 21 -11.87 4.40 3.47
N LEU A 22 -11.11 5.42 3.92
CA LEU A 22 -11.18 5.89 5.30
C LEU A 22 -12.56 6.47 5.62
N LYS A 23 -13.13 7.28 4.73
CA LYS A 23 -14.48 7.81 4.93
C LYS A 23 -15.50 6.69 5.16
N ASN A 24 -15.51 5.68 4.29
CA ASN A 24 -16.40 4.54 4.42
C ASN A 24 -16.15 3.78 5.73
N TYR A 25 -14.89 3.54 6.10
CA TYR A 25 -14.53 2.88 7.37
C TYR A 25 -15.13 3.62 8.57
N PHE A 26 -14.95 4.95 8.65
CA PHE A 26 -15.47 5.75 9.76
C PHE A 26 -17.00 5.83 9.79
N GLU A 27 -17.67 5.80 8.64
CA GLU A 27 -19.14 5.72 8.56
C GLU A 27 -19.69 4.39 9.09
N THR A 28 -18.91 3.32 9.01
CA THR A 28 -19.30 1.96 9.46
C THR A 28 -18.94 1.64 10.90
N LEU A 29 -18.34 2.57 11.65
CA LEU A 29 -17.91 2.32 13.03
C LEU A 29 -19.06 2.22 14.03
N GLU A 30 -20.28 2.60 13.66
CA GLU A 30 -21.49 2.52 14.53
C GLU A 30 -21.30 3.12 15.94
N GLY A 31 -20.40 4.11 16.09
CA GLY A 31 -20.10 4.77 17.38
C GLY A 31 -18.88 4.21 18.13
N GLU A 32 -18.23 3.17 17.62
CA GLU A 32 -16.96 2.67 18.15
C GLU A 32 -15.81 3.64 17.91
N VAL A 33 -14.90 3.73 18.88
CA VAL A 33 -13.69 4.57 18.76
C VAL A 33 -12.60 3.77 18.05
N PRO A 34 -12.14 4.20 16.86
CA PRO A 34 -11.13 3.45 16.13
C PRO A 34 -9.75 3.63 16.79
N SER A 35 -8.93 2.59 16.72
CA SER A 35 -7.55 2.58 17.22
C SER A 35 -6.60 2.02 16.15
N ASP A 36 -5.32 2.39 16.22
CA ASP A 36 -4.26 1.93 15.32
C ASP A 36 -4.51 2.10 13.81
N VAL A 37 -5.37 3.05 13.42
CA VAL A 37 -5.74 3.33 12.02
C VAL A 37 -4.51 3.62 11.16
N TYR A 38 -3.51 4.32 11.70
CA TYR A 38 -2.25 4.57 10.99
C TYR A 38 -1.56 3.26 10.59
N GLN A 39 -1.38 2.35 11.55
CA GLN A 39 -0.70 1.07 11.30
C GLN A 39 -1.54 0.18 10.37
N MET A 40 -2.86 0.18 10.53
CA MET A 40 -3.79 -0.49 9.62
C MET A 40 -3.57 0.00 8.19
N VAL A 41 -3.66 1.31 7.93
CA VAL A 41 -3.52 1.88 6.59
C VAL A 41 -2.12 1.63 6.01
N ILE A 42 -1.06 1.95 6.77
CA ILE A 42 0.31 1.81 6.27
C ILE A 42 0.63 0.36 5.93
N SER A 43 0.15 -0.62 6.71
CA SER A 43 0.37 -2.04 6.39
C SER A 43 -0.30 -2.48 5.08
N GLN A 44 -1.48 -1.91 4.76
CA GLN A 44 -2.21 -2.20 3.52
C GLN A 44 -1.57 -1.56 2.29
N VAL A 45 -0.79 -0.49 2.45
CA VAL A 45 -0.10 0.20 1.35
C VAL A 45 1.31 -0.33 1.17
N GLU A 46 2.06 -0.46 2.26
CA GLU A 46 3.49 -0.74 2.21
C GLU A 46 3.78 -2.20 1.82
N ARG A 47 2.96 -3.15 2.28
CA ARG A 47 3.12 -4.56 1.91
C ARG A 47 3.00 -4.78 0.40
N PRO A 48 1.91 -4.40 -0.30
CA PRO A 48 1.80 -4.63 -1.73
C PRO A 48 2.83 -3.84 -2.54
N LEU A 49 3.21 -2.63 -2.09
CA LEU A 49 4.29 -1.88 -2.72
C LEU A 49 5.61 -2.67 -2.72
N ILE A 50 5.98 -3.22 -1.56
CA ILE A 50 7.22 -3.99 -1.41
C ILE A 50 7.15 -5.31 -2.18
N GLU A 51 6.04 -6.05 -2.07
CA GLU A 51 5.83 -7.31 -2.82
C GLU A 51 5.92 -7.09 -4.33
N PHE A 52 5.30 -6.04 -4.85
CA PHE A 52 5.34 -5.70 -6.27
C PHE A 52 6.78 -5.48 -6.76
N VAL A 53 7.56 -4.62 -6.08
CA VAL A 53 8.95 -4.34 -6.51
C VAL A 53 9.86 -5.56 -6.32
N LEU A 54 9.65 -6.38 -5.29
CA LEU A 54 10.38 -7.65 -5.14
C LEU A 54 10.11 -8.57 -6.33
N ASN A 55 8.85 -8.72 -6.76
CA ASN A 55 8.50 -9.53 -7.93
C ASN A 55 9.14 -8.99 -9.22
N GLU A 56 9.04 -7.68 -9.47
CA GLU A 56 9.64 -7.02 -10.65
C GLU A 56 11.17 -7.17 -10.72
N THR A 57 11.81 -7.44 -9.58
CA THR A 57 13.27 -7.65 -9.50
C THR A 57 13.67 -9.09 -9.24
N ALA A 58 12.76 -10.06 -9.42
CA ALA A 58 12.97 -11.47 -9.14
C ALA A 58 13.57 -11.71 -7.74
N PHE A 59 13.04 -11.01 -6.74
CA PHE A 59 13.46 -11.00 -5.33
C PHE A 59 14.91 -10.58 -5.08
N ASN A 60 15.54 -9.84 -6.01
CA ASN A 60 16.83 -9.21 -5.75
C ASN A 60 16.69 -8.04 -4.77
N GLN A 61 16.91 -8.32 -3.48
CA GLN A 61 16.72 -7.33 -2.40
C GLN A 61 17.57 -6.06 -2.56
N SER A 62 18.79 -6.16 -3.10
CA SER A 62 19.62 -4.96 -3.31
C SER A 62 19.00 -4.05 -4.37
N ARG A 63 18.56 -4.62 -5.50
CA ARG A 63 17.90 -3.88 -6.58
C ARG A 63 16.53 -3.36 -6.15
N SER A 64 15.75 -4.16 -5.43
CA SER A 64 14.48 -3.73 -4.85
C SER A 64 14.65 -2.53 -3.93
N ALA A 65 15.64 -2.56 -3.04
CA ALA A 65 15.90 -1.48 -2.08
C ALA A 65 16.29 -0.18 -2.80
N GLU A 66 17.07 -0.28 -3.88
CA GLU A 66 17.41 0.86 -4.74
C GLU A 66 16.17 1.46 -5.41
N ILE A 67 15.30 0.65 -6.02
CA ILE A 67 14.05 1.11 -6.65
C ILE A 67 13.11 1.75 -5.63
N LEU A 68 12.96 1.13 -4.46
CA LEU A 68 12.15 1.65 -3.37
C LEU A 68 12.75 2.89 -2.69
N GLY A 69 14.03 3.20 -2.96
CA GLY A 69 14.72 4.33 -2.33
C GLY A 69 14.96 4.16 -0.83
N ILE A 70 15.06 2.92 -0.34
CA ILE A 70 15.27 2.62 1.08
C ILE A 70 16.53 1.80 1.31
N ASN A 71 17.05 1.83 2.53
CA ASN A 71 18.18 0.99 2.90
C ASN A 71 17.81 -0.51 2.79
N ARG A 72 18.70 -1.34 2.25
CA ARG A 72 18.49 -2.80 2.13
C ARG A 72 18.16 -3.47 3.48
N ASN A 73 18.76 -3.03 4.57
CA ASN A 73 18.45 -3.56 5.91
C ASN A 73 17.02 -3.17 6.35
N THR A 74 16.54 -2.00 5.96
CA THR A 74 15.14 -1.59 6.17
C THR A 74 14.20 -2.47 5.36
N LEU A 75 14.48 -2.70 4.08
CA LEU A 75 13.71 -3.63 3.24
C LEU A 75 13.66 -5.02 3.88
N ARG A 76 14.80 -5.56 4.34
CA ARG A 76 14.84 -6.87 5.02
C ARG A 76 13.95 -6.93 6.26
N LYS A 77 13.98 -5.89 7.10
CA LYS A 77 13.10 -5.80 8.28
C LYS A 77 11.62 -5.74 7.89
N LYS A 78 11.29 -5.03 6.80
CA LYS A 78 9.92 -4.93 6.28
C LYS A 78 9.42 -6.26 5.71
N MET A 79 10.27 -6.99 4.98
CA MET A 79 9.96 -8.35 4.52
C MET A 79 9.64 -9.28 5.69
N GLN A 80 10.41 -9.21 6.78
CA GLN A 80 10.14 -9.99 8.00
C GLN A 80 8.80 -9.57 8.65
N LEU A 81 8.58 -8.26 8.79
CA LEU A 81 7.35 -7.70 9.37
C LEU A 81 6.10 -8.16 8.62
N TYR A 82 6.14 -8.11 7.29
CA TYR A 82 5.01 -8.46 6.43
C TYR A 82 4.98 -9.93 5.97
N LYS A 83 5.95 -10.74 6.43
CA LYS A 83 6.10 -12.16 6.09
C LYS A 83 6.15 -12.40 4.58
N ILE A 84 6.89 -11.55 3.86
CA ILE A 84 7.08 -11.65 2.42
C ILE A 84 8.21 -12.63 2.13
N THR A 85 7.90 -13.70 1.42
CA THR A 85 8.86 -14.72 0.95
C THR A 85 8.69 -14.94 -0.55
N PRO A 86 9.76 -15.34 -1.27
CA PRO A 86 9.60 -15.85 -2.63
C PRO A 86 8.61 -17.02 -2.65
N ALA A 87 7.81 -17.10 -3.70
CA ALA A 87 6.94 -18.25 -3.98
C ALA A 87 7.75 -19.46 -4.42
#